data_AF-A0A7V9FKY5-F1
#
_entry.id   AF-A0A7V9FKY5-F1
#
_cell.length_a   1.000
_cell.length_b   1.000
_cell.length_c   1.000
_cell.angle_alpha   90.00
_cell.angle_beta   90.00
_cell.angle_gamma   90.00
#
_symmetry.space_group_name_H-M   'P 1'
#
loop_
_entity.id
_entity.type
_entity.pdbx_description
1 polymer ?
#
loop_
_entity_poly.entity_id
_entity_poly.type
_entity_poly.pdbx_seq_one_letter_code
_entity_poly.pdbx_strand_id
1 'polypeptide(L)' 'LEAWARDHGVSLLEVAIGGLAAQPAVVSVIAGATKPEQVRANAAAGRWEPSAGELASLREAGGRT' A
#
# COMPACT_ATOMS: atom_id res chain seq x y z
N LEU A 1 3.22 -8.72 -6.18
CA LEU A 1 2.52 -7.44 -5.95
C LEU A 1 2.98 -6.34 -6.91
N GLU A 2 4.25 -6.29 -7.34
CA GLU A 2 4.74 -5.29 -8.30
C GLU A 2 3.97 -5.22 -9.63
N ALA A 3 3.65 -6.37 -10.24
CA ALA A 3 2.85 -6.40 -11.46
C ALA A 3 1.45 -5.82 -11.24
N TRP A 4 0.79 -6.23 -10.15
CA TRP A 4 -0.52 -5.69 -9.77
C TRP A 4 -0.48 -4.17 -9.60
N ALA A 5 0.53 -3.65 -8.89
CA ALA A 5 0.70 -2.21 -8.68
C ALA A 5 0.83 -1.44 -10.00
N ARG A 6 1.66 -1.98 -10.92
CA ARG A 6 1.86 -1.42 -12.26
C ARG A 6 0.56 -1.40 -13.06
N ASP A 7 -0.20 -2.49 -13.05
CA ASP A 7 -1.46 -2.61 -13.80
C ASP A 7 -2.54 -1.65 -13.29
N HIS A 8 -2.46 -1.23 -12.02
CA HIS A 8 -3.39 -0.29 -11.39
C HIS A 8 -2.84 1.15 -11.32
N GLY A 9 -1.67 1.41 -11.90
CA GLY A 9 -1.08 2.76 -11.96
C GLY A 9 -0.63 3.30 -10.60
N VAL A 10 -0.34 2.43 -9.64
CA VAL A 10 0.09 2.80 -8.28
C VAL A 10 1.49 2.26 -7.99
N SER A 11 2.21 2.92 -7.11
CA SER A 11 3.52 2.47 -6.65
C SER A 11 3.40 1.27 -5.71
N LEU A 12 4.46 0.45 -5.63
CA LEU A 12 4.52 -0.63 -4.64
C LEU A 12 4.47 -0.08 -3.20
N LEU A 13 4.94 1.16 -2.97
CA LEU A 13 4.90 1.80 -1.66
C LEU A 13 3.47 2.18 -1.26
N GLU A 14 2.66 2.70 -2.18
CA GLU A 14 1.23 2.94 -1.97
C GLU A 14 0.50 1.62 -1.66
N VAL A 15 0.79 0.56 -2.42
CA VAL A 15 0.25 -0.77 -2.14
C VAL A 15 0.60 -1.25 -0.73
N ALA A 16 1.86 -1.08 -0.31
CA ALA A 16 2.32 -1.55 0.99
C ALA A 16 1.76 -0.72 2.17
N ILE A 17 1.69 0.61 2.03
CA ILE A 17 1.29 1.50 3.12
C ILE A 17 -0.22 1.77 3.07
N GLY A 18 -0.73 2.33 1.98
CA GLY A 18 -2.16 2.64 1.81
C GLY A 18 -3.02 1.36 1.75
N GLY A 19 -2.55 0.33 1.05
CA GLY A 19 -3.26 -0.96 0.99
C GLY A 19 -3.34 -1.70 2.33
N LEU A 20 -2.30 -1.58 3.17
CA LEU A 20 -2.33 -2.13 4.53
C LEU A 20 -3.19 -1.27 5.46
N ALA A 21 -3.08 0.06 5.37
CA ALA A 21 -3.90 1.00 6.16
C ALA A 21 -5.41 0.91 5.84
N ALA A 22 -5.77 0.52 4.62
CA ALA A 22 -7.15 0.31 4.21
C ALA A 22 -7.79 -0.99 4.78
N GLN A 23 -7.02 -1.84 5.46
CA GLN A 23 -7.56 -3.03 6.12
C GLN A 23 -8.32 -2.61 7.39
N PRO A 24 -9.55 -3.11 7.62
CA PRO A 24 -10.36 -2.70 8.78
C PRO A 24 -9.71 -2.90 10.15
N ALA A 25 -8.80 -3.89 10.28
CA ALA A 25 -8.10 -4.20 11.52
C ALA A 25 -6.78 -3.42 11.72
N VAL A 26 -6.34 -2.64 10.73
CA VAL A 26 -5.08 -1.91 10.77
C VAL A 26 -5.36 -0.46 11.11
N VAL A 27 -5.00 -0.05 12.33
CA VAL A 27 -5.19 1.34 12.79
C VAL A 27 -4.02 2.25 12.44
N SER A 28 -2.84 1.68 12.20
CA SER A 28 -1.64 2.43 11.83
C SER A 28 -0.63 1.58 11.06
N VAL A 29 0.16 2.24 10.23
CA VAL A 29 1.31 1.65 9.54
C VAL A 29 2.56 2.41 9.96
N ILE A 30 3.50 1.71 10.60
CA ILE A 30 4.78 2.26 11.06
C ILE A 30 5.85 1.88 10.05
N ALA A 31 6.16 2.78 9.12
CA ALA A 31 7.16 2.55 8.08
C ALA A 31 8.52 3.14 8.48
N GLY A 32 9.56 2.30 8.54
CA GLY A 32 10.92 2.73 8.81
C GLY A 32 11.49 3.62 7.69
N ALA A 33 12.35 4.56 8.06
CA ALA A 33 13.04 5.45 7.14
C ALA A 33 14.44 5.81 7.67
N THR A 34 15.42 5.91 6.79
CA THR A 34 16.81 6.34 7.11
C THR A 34 17.16 7.68 6.47
N LYS A 35 16.29 8.19 5.59
CA LYS A 35 16.46 9.46 4.87
C LYS A 35 15.17 10.28 4.91
N PRO A 36 15.24 11.62 4.95
CA PRO A 36 14.06 12.49 4.99
C PRO A 36 13.10 12.27 3.80
N GLU A 37 13.61 11.95 2.62
CA GLU A 37 12.79 11.73 1.42
C GLU A 37 11.90 10.50 1.56
N GLN A 38 12.36 9.47 2.28
CA GLN A 38 11.56 8.27 2.55
C GLN A 38 10.41 8.58 3.49
N VAL A 39 10.60 9.46 4.49
CA VAL A 39 9.51 9.90 5.37
C VAL A 39 8.41 10.58 4.56
N ARG A 40 8.78 11.48 3.64
CA ARG A 40 7.82 12.15 2.75
C ARG A 40 7.11 11.17 1.83
N ALA A 41 7.84 10.20 1.27
CA ALA A 41 7.28 9.15 0.42
C ALA A 41 6.32 8.23 1.18
N ASN A 42 6.68 7.80 2.39
CA ASN A 42 5.81 6.98 3.26
C ASN A 42 4.51 7.72 3.60
N ALA A 43 4.62 9.00 3.99
CA ALA A 43 3.47 9.83 4.29
C ALA A 43 2.59 10.09 3.04
N ALA A 44 3.19 10.18 1.85
CA ALA A 44 2.46 10.31 0.60
C ALA A 44 1.71 9.03 0.22
N ALA A 45 2.38 7.88 0.35
CA ALA A 45 1.81 6.57 0.06
C ALA A 45 0.58 6.26 0.93
N GLY A 46 0.57 6.73 2.19
CA GLY A 46 -0.58 6.57 3.08
C GLY A 46 -1.82 7.40 2.69
N ARG A 47 -1.73 8.30 1.69
CA ARG A 47 -2.88 9.05 1.16
C ARG A 47 -3.63 8.32 0.06
N TRP A 48 -3.05 7.24 -0.48
CA TRP A 48 -3.74 6.42 -1.46
C TRP A 48 -4.71 5.48 -0.75
N GLU A 49 -5.97 5.51 -1.16
CA GLU A 49 -7.03 4.63 -0.67
C GLU A 49 -7.52 3.74 -1.82
N PRO A 50 -7.28 2.42 -1.78
CA PRO A 50 -7.83 1.50 -2.77
C PRO A 50 -9.35 1.42 -2.65
N SER A 51 -10.04 1.26 -3.77
CA SER A 51 -11.44 0.87 -3.79
C SER A 51 -11.63 -0.52 -3.14
N ALA A 52 -12.87 -0.84 -2.75
CA ALA A 52 -13.18 -2.16 -2.20
C ALA A 52 -12.81 -3.31 -3.16
N GLY A 53 -12.97 -3.10 -4.47
CA GLY A 53 -12.60 -4.08 -5.51
C GLY A 53 -11.09 -4.25 -5.63
N GLU A 54 -10.33 -3.15 -5.62
CA GLU A 54 -8.86 -3.19 -5.60
C GLU A 54 -8.34 -3.86 -4.34
N LEU A 55 -8.92 -3.55 -3.18
CA LEU A 55 -8.53 -4.15 -1.90
C LEU A 55 -8.79 -5.66 -1.86
N ALA A 56 -9.90 -6.13 -2.44
CA ALA A 56 -10.18 -7.55 -2.61
C ALA A 56 -9.17 -8.21 -3.57
N SER A 57 -8.96 -7.62 -4.74
CA SER A 57 -7.98 -8.08 -5.74
C SER A 57 -6.56 -8.16 -5.17
N LEU A 58 -6.18 -7.17 -4.34
CA LEU A 58 -4.88 -7.11 -3.69
C LEU A 58 -4.68 -8.23 -2.66
N ARG A 59 -5.71 -8.58 -1.87
CA ARG A 59 -5.67 -9.70 -0.92
C ARG A 59 -5.43 -11.03 -1.64
N GLU A 60 -6.16 -11.26 -2.74
CA GLU A 60 -5.95 -12.45 -3.59
C GLU A 60 -4.54 -12.46 -4.21
N ALA A 61 -4.04 -11.28 -4.61
CA ALA A 61 -2.70 -11.16 -5.18
C ALA A 61 -1.56 -11.39 -4.17
N GLY A 62 -1.79 -11.03 -2.90
CA GLY A 62 -0.83 -11.12 -1.80
C GLY A 62 -0.84 -12.46 -1.06
N GLY A 63 -1.97 -13.19 -1.06
CA GLY A 63 -2.13 -14.48 -0.35
C GLY A 63 -1.56 -15.71 -1.08
N ARG A 64 -0.81 -15.55 -2.18
CA ARG A 64 -0.22 -16.65 -2.97
C ARG A 64 1.16 -17.13 -2.47
N THR A 65 1.35 -17.20 -1.16
CA THR A 65 2.54 -17.76 -0.50
C THR A 65 2.13 -18.84 0.46
#